data_AF-A0AA41YQA0-F1
#
_entry.id   AF-A0AA41YQA0-F1
#
_cell.length_a   1.000
_cell.length_b   1.000
_cell.length_c   1.000
_cell.angle_alpha   90.00
_cell.angle_beta   90.00
_cell.angle_gamma   90.00
#
_symmetry.space_group_name_H-M   'P 1'
#
loop_
_entity.id
_entity.type
_entity.pdbx_description
1 polymer ?
#
loop_
_entity_poly.entity_id
_entity_poly.type
_entity_poly.pdbx_seq_one_letter_code
_entity_poly.pdbx_strand_id
1 'polypeptide(L)'
;MKKSDLFRLNDILHLPETISAWTVSLKIARTFKGGVPDVGYQGIIFATSPKEGSVVANLNRLYCDANFLAAVEANRSAIEKYGDGIVRYKNNQCEVVLHIETIQVTDIVELGGYSSTREELATMYTNLIHGRDPTAADIQDFDSLVGMADPELIGPSWIGGDAKDRVLKKIKSVMPTLRTIKQLQADAQDKR
;
A
#
# COMPACT_ATOMS: atom_id res chain seq x y z
N MET A 1 -5.06 19.74 0.26
CA MET A 1 -4.55 18.54 -0.41
C MET A 1 -5.69 17.99 -1.27
N LYS A 2 -5.57 17.96 -2.61
CA LYS A 2 -6.62 17.41 -3.47
C LYS A 2 -6.73 15.90 -3.20
N LYS A 3 -7.95 15.36 -3.11
CA LYS A 3 -8.22 13.91 -3.04
C LYS A 3 -7.33 13.20 -4.06
N SER A 4 -6.53 12.23 -3.63
CA SER A 4 -5.67 11.48 -4.53
C SER A 4 -6.52 10.79 -5.60
N ASP A 5 -6.19 11.04 -6.85
CA ASP A 5 -6.81 10.50 -8.08
C ASP A 5 -6.71 8.96 -8.22
N LEU A 6 -6.31 8.25 -7.16
CA LEU A 6 -6.07 6.80 -7.18
C LEU A 6 -7.34 5.96 -7.41
N PHE A 7 -8.51 6.58 -7.28
CA PHE A 7 -9.80 6.05 -7.71
C PHE A 7 -10.44 6.92 -8.79
N ARG A 8 -9.66 7.37 -9.79
CA ARG A 8 -10.24 7.44 -11.13
C ARG A 8 -10.80 6.06 -11.40
N LEU A 9 -12.02 5.99 -11.89
CA LEU A 9 -12.71 4.72 -12.11
C LEU A 9 -12.06 3.90 -13.24
N ASN A 10 -10.77 4.02 -13.48
CA ASN A 10 -10.02 3.32 -14.51
C ASN A 10 -9.29 2.15 -13.87
N ASP A 11 -9.22 1.04 -14.61
CA ASP A 11 -8.48 -0.14 -14.18
C ASP A 11 -6.95 0.05 -14.32
N ILE A 12 -6.54 1.16 -14.94
CA ILE A 12 -5.17 1.60 -15.16
C ILE A 12 -4.96 2.93 -14.44
N LEU A 13 -3.92 2.99 -13.62
CA LEU A 13 -3.45 4.19 -12.94
C LEU A 13 -2.19 4.68 -13.64
N HIS A 14 -2.17 5.97 -13.99
CA HIS A 14 -0.99 6.64 -14.52
C HIS A 14 -0.19 7.21 -13.36
N LEU A 15 1.09 6.88 -13.30
CA LEU A 15 2.00 7.44 -12.31
C LEU A 15 2.33 8.90 -12.70
N PRO A 16 2.52 9.79 -11.71
CA PRO A 16 2.89 11.17 -11.97
C PRO A 16 4.31 11.30 -12.55
N GLU A 17 5.14 10.28 -12.38
CA GLU A 17 6.53 10.20 -12.83
C GLU A 17 6.71 8.90 -13.62
N THR A 18 7.53 8.94 -14.67
CA THR A 18 7.81 7.76 -15.51
C THR A 18 8.99 6.95 -14.96
N ILE A 19 9.90 7.57 -14.22
CA ILE A 19 10.99 6.89 -13.51
C ILE A 19 10.67 6.91 -12.03
N SER A 20 10.56 5.74 -11.40
CA SER A 20 10.18 5.63 -9.99
C SER A 20 11.01 4.59 -9.26
N ALA A 21 11.18 4.80 -7.95
CA ALA A 21 11.86 3.88 -7.05
C ALA A 21 10.88 2.82 -6.51
N TRP A 22 11.31 1.56 -6.58
CA TRP A 22 10.59 0.37 -6.14
C TRP A 22 11.46 -0.46 -5.21
N THR A 23 10.88 -1.44 -4.54
CA THR A 23 11.62 -2.40 -3.72
C THR A 23 11.27 -3.83 -4.14
N VAL A 24 12.25 -4.74 -4.07
CA VAL A 24 12.01 -6.18 -4.28
C VAL A 24 11.48 -6.89 -3.03
N SER A 25 11.28 -6.17 -1.92
CA SER A 25 10.87 -6.73 -0.63
C SER A 25 9.52 -6.18 -0.19
N LEU A 26 8.51 -7.04 -0.15
CA LEU A 26 7.20 -6.69 0.39
C LEU A 26 7.28 -6.24 1.85
N LYS A 27 8.15 -6.86 2.65
CA LYS A 27 8.38 -6.46 4.04
C LYS A 27 8.84 -5.01 4.15
N ILE A 28 9.74 -4.57 3.27
CA ILE A 28 10.21 -3.19 3.24
C ILE A 28 9.10 -2.27 2.75
N ALA A 29 8.38 -2.67 1.68
CA ALA A 29 7.27 -1.89 1.13
C ALA A 29 6.21 -1.54 2.19
N ARG A 30 5.85 -2.51 3.06
CA ARG A 30 4.91 -2.33 4.17
C ARG A 30 5.36 -1.33 5.24
N THR A 31 6.63 -0.95 5.27
CA THR A 31 7.20 -0.01 6.26
C THR A 31 7.45 1.38 5.69
N PHE A 32 7.31 1.57 4.37
CA PHE A 32 7.53 2.89 3.77
C PHE A 32 6.57 3.92 4.36
N LYS A 33 7.11 5.13 4.61
CA LYS A 33 6.38 6.25 5.22
C LYS A 33 5.70 5.92 6.56
N GLY A 34 6.27 5.00 7.34
CA GLY A 34 5.72 4.59 8.64
C GLY A 34 4.71 3.45 8.55
N GLY A 35 4.43 2.94 7.35
CA GLY A 35 3.59 1.77 7.12
C GLY A 35 2.17 2.10 6.69
N VAL A 36 1.18 1.64 7.44
CA VAL A 36 -0.24 1.85 7.08
C VAL A 36 -0.60 3.33 7.26
N PRO A 37 -1.16 4.01 6.24
CA PRO A 37 -1.53 5.43 6.32
C PRO A 37 -2.62 5.72 7.35
N ASP A 38 -2.53 6.85 8.05
CA ASP A 38 -3.47 7.32 9.08
C ASP A 38 -4.97 7.17 8.73
N VAL A 39 -5.80 7.15 9.77
CA VAL A 39 -7.27 7.07 9.65
C VAL A 39 -7.81 8.06 8.62
N GLY A 40 -8.64 7.58 7.70
CA GLY A 40 -9.19 8.36 6.60
C GLY A 40 -8.40 8.26 5.29
N TYR A 41 -7.22 7.66 5.31
CA TYR A 41 -6.44 7.30 4.13
C TYR A 41 -6.44 5.79 3.88
N GLN A 42 -6.11 5.40 2.64
CA GLN A 42 -5.97 4.01 2.26
C GLN A 42 -4.58 3.80 1.66
N GLY A 43 -3.84 2.84 2.21
CA GLY A 43 -2.58 2.37 1.66
C GLY A 43 -2.84 1.35 0.55
N ILE A 44 -2.04 1.38 -0.51
CA ILE A 44 -2.09 0.36 -1.56
C ILE A 44 -0.65 0.00 -1.93
N ILE A 45 -0.34 -1.28 -1.91
CA ILE A 45 0.95 -1.81 -2.39
C ILE A 45 0.70 -2.50 -3.72
N PHE A 46 1.47 -2.08 -4.72
CA PHE A 46 1.49 -2.67 -6.04
C PHE A 46 2.74 -3.53 -6.20
N ALA A 47 2.63 -4.61 -6.98
CA ALA A 47 3.77 -5.38 -7.44
C ALA A 47 3.72 -5.52 -8.95
N THR A 48 4.87 -5.45 -9.60
CA THR A 48 4.98 -5.59 -11.04
C THR A 48 6.16 -6.49 -11.39
N SER A 49 6.04 -7.18 -12.52
CA SER A 49 7.17 -7.85 -13.17
C SER A 49 7.69 -6.89 -14.24
N PRO A 50 8.83 -6.20 -14.01
CA PRO A 50 9.33 -5.22 -14.95
C PRO A 50 9.62 -5.86 -16.30
N LYS A 51 9.29 -5.14 -17.39
CA LYS A 51 9.60 -5.59 -18.74
C LYS A 51 11.11 -5.52 -18.97
N GLU A 52 11.59 -6.32 -19.91
CA GLU A 52 12.98 -6.20 -20.35
C GLU A 52 13.26 -4.76 -20.82
N GLY A 53 14.42 -4.21 -20.44
CA GLY A 53 14.79 -2.83 -20.72
C GLY A 53 14.10 -1.77 -19.85
N SER A 54 13.15 -2.12 -18.98
CA SER A 54 12.48 -1.15 -18.10
C SER A 54 13.18 -0.94 -16.76
N VAL A 55 14.20 -1.76 -16.43
CA VAL A 55 15.01 -1.59 -15.22
C VAL A 55 16.11 -0.57 -15.52
N VAL A 56 16.04 0.60 -14.89
CA VAL A 56 17.05 1.66 -15.03
C VAL A 56 18.26 1.34 -14.15
N ALA A 57 18.02 0.94 -12.90
CA ALA A 57 19.06 0.54 -11.97
C ALA A 57 18.53 -0.50 -10.98
N ASN A 58 19.29 -1.58 -10.76
CA ASN A 58 18.96 -2.57 -9.73
C ASN A 58 19.96 -2.41 -8.57
N LEU A 59 19.67 -1.47 -7.67
CA LEU A 59 20.56 -1.19 -6.54
C LEU A 59 20.70 -2.41 -5.63
N ASN A 60 19.62 -3.16 -5.44
CA ASN A 60 19.65 -4.42 -4.70
C ASN A 60 20.69 -5.42 -5.22
N ARG A 61 20.85 -5.54 -6.54
CA ARG A 61 21.88 -6.39 -7.15
C ARG A 61 23.26 -5.76 -7.06
N LEU A 62 23.38 -4.46 -7.31
CA LEU A 62 24.67 -3.74 -7.25
C LEU A 62 25.31 -3.81 -5.87
N TYR A 63 24.53 -3.66 -4.80
CA TYR A 63 25.05 -3.78 -3.43
C TYR A 63 25.47 -5.21 -3.05
N CYS A 64 25.10 -6.22 -3.83
CA CYS A 64 25.56 -7.59 -3.66
C CYS A 64 26.77 -7.93 -4.54
N ASP A 65 27.22 -7.01 -5.42
CA ASP A 65 28.35 -7.21 -6.30
C ASP A 65 29.64 -6.72 -5.62
N ALA A 66 30.56 -7.66 -5.36
CA ALA A 66 31.83 -7.36 -4.72
C ALA A 66 32.72 -6.42 -5.54
N ASN A 67 32.68 -6.51 -6.88
CA ASN A 67 33.46 -5.63 -7.75
C ASN A 67 32.92 -4.20 -7.70
N PHE A 68 31.60 -4.04 -7.68
CA PHE A 68 30.97 -2.74 -7.49
C PHE A 68 31.37 -2.12 -6.16
N LEU A 69 31.25 -2.86 -5.06
CA LEU A 69 31.63 -2.37 -3.73
C LEU A 69 33.11 -2.01 -3.64
N ALA A 70 33.99 -2.81 -4.24
CA ALA A 70 35.42 -2.51 -4.30
C ALA A 70 35.71 -1.23 -5.11
N ALA A 71 35.05 -1.06 -6.26
CA ALA A 71 35.17 0.15 -7.07
C ALA A 71 34.66 1.39 -6.34
N VAL A 72 33.54 1.27 -5.63
CA VAL A 72 32.96 2.33 -4.79
C VAL A 72 33.94 2.77 -3.71
N GLU A 73 34.54 1.83 -2.97
CA GLU A 73 35.51 2.17 -1.93
C GLU A 73 36.79 2.78 -2.51
N ALA A 74 37.30 2.23 -3.62
CA ALA A 74 38.48 2.77 -4.30
C ALA A 74 38.28 4.21 -4.78
N ASN A 75 37.05 4.61 -5.09
CA ASN A 75 36.69 5.94 -5.60
C ASN A 75 35.99 6.82 -4.56
N ARG A 76 36.01 6.46 -3.27
CA ARG A 76 35.25 7.15 -2.22
C ARG A 76 35.46 8.66 -2.15
N SER A 77 36.68 9.13 -2.43
CA SER A 77 37.02 10.57 -2.38
C SER A 77 36.44 11.36 -3.55
N ALA A 78 36.06 10.69 -4.64
CA ALA A 78 35.44 11.30 -5.82
C ALA A 78 33.90 11.24 -5.77
N ILE A 79 33.33 10.47 -4.85
CA ILE A 79 31.87 10.32 -4.70
C ILE A 79 31.35 11.41 -3.78
N GLU A 80 30.60 12.36 -4.34
CA GLU A 80 29.90 13.37 -3.54
C GLU A 80 28.93 12.68 -2.58
N LYS A 81 28.89 13.14 -1.32
CA LYS A 81 28.02 12.60 -0.27
C LYS A 81 28.17 11.09 -0.06
N TYR A 82 29.37 10.53 -0.24
CA TYR A 82 29.68 9.11 0.01
C TYR A 82 29.11 8.60 1.34
N GLY A 83 29.36 9.34 2.42
CA GLY A 83 28.87 9.02 3.76
C GLY A 83 27.35 9.07 3.88
N ASP A 84 26.73 10.14 3.39
CA ASP A 84 25.27 10.36 3.52
C ASP A 84 24.43 9.50 2.57
N GLY A 85 25.02 9.03 1.48
CA GLY A 85 24.37 8.19 0.47
C GLY A 85 24.68 6.71 0.67
N ILE A 86 25.61 6.21 -0.15
CA ILE A 86 25.90 4.78 -0.33
C ILE A 86 26.25 4.07 0.98
N VAL A 87 26.98 4.73 1.90
CA VAL A 87 27.39 4.15 3.18
C VAL A 87 26.24 4.13 4.19
N ARG A 88 25.42 5.18 4.25
CA ARG A 88 24.33 5.30 5.23
C ARG A 88 23.18 4.35 4.92
N TYR A 89 22.73 4.31 3.66
CA TYR A 89 21.52 3.57 3.30
C TYR A 89 21.80 2.13 2.86
N LYS A 90 22.96 1.87 2.24
CA LYS A 90 23.37 0.55 1.74
C LYS A 90 22.22 -0.12 0.95
N ASN A 91 22.03 -1.42 1.17
CA ASN A 91 20.93 -2.19 0.58
C ASN A 91 19.68 -2.29 1.48
N ASN A 92 19.50 -1.40 2.46
CA ASN A 92 18.44 -1.57 3.46
C ASN A 92 17.02 -1.43 2.89
N GLN A 93 16.88 -0.82 1.71
CA GLN A 93 15.60 -0.65 1.02
C GLN A 93 15.36 -1.67 -0.11
N CYS A 94 16.36 -2.51 -0.42
CA CYS A 94 16.32 -3.44 -1.56
C CYS A 94 15.81 -2.77 -2.85
N GLU A 95 16.34 -1.58 -3.13
CA GLU A 95 15.78 -0.66 -4.11
C GLU A 95 16.07 -1.09 -5.56
N VAL A 96 15.10 -0.83 -6.44
CA VAL A 96 15.20 -0.94 -7.89
C VAL A 96 14.51 0.26 -8.50
N VAL A 97 15.17 0.91 -9.46
CA VAL A 97 14.62 2.04 -10.21
C VAL A 97 14.06 1.52 -11.53
N LEU A 98 12.78 1.80 -11.78
CA LEU A 98 12.06 1.34 -12.96
C LEU A 98 11.59 2.51 -13.80
N HIS A 99 11.64 2.34 -15.13
CA HIS A 99 10.87 3.12 -16.08
C HIS A 99 9.48 2.48 -16.21
N ILE A 100 8.48 3.08 -15.58
CA ILE A 100 7.09 2.60 -15.55
C ILE A 100 6.15 3.79 -15.47
N GLU A 101 5.20 3.84 -16.40
CA GLU A 101 4.23 4.95 -16.50
C GLU A 101 2.85 4.57 -15.95
N THR A 102 2.56 3.27 -15.94
CA THR A 102 1.23 2.76 -15.58
C THR A 102 1.30 1.52 -14.73
N ILE A 103 0.31 1.39 -13.84
CA ILE A 103 0.06 0.20 -13.02
C ILE A 103 -1.42 -0.15 -13.11
N GLN A 104 -1.74 -1.43 -12.97
CA GLN A 104 -3.11 -1.92 -13.06
C GLN A 104 -3.66 -2.23 -11.68
N VAL A 105 -4.99 -2.18 -11.54
CA VAL A 105 -5.68 -2.62 -10.31
C VAL A 105 -5.39 -4.10 -10.00
N THR A 106 -5.10 -4.91 -11.02
CA THR A 106 -4.67 -6.31 -10.85
C THR A 106 -3.29 -6.45 -10.23
N ASP A 107 -2.47 -5.39 -10.28
CA ASP A 107 -1.12 -5.37 -9.72
C ASP A 107 -1.14 -5.09 -8.22
N ILE A 108 -2.31 -4.84 -7.63
CA ILE A 108 -2.48 -4.66 -6.18
C ILE A 108 -2.21 -5.98 -5.48
N VAL A 109 -1.22 -5.96 -4.59
CA VAL A 109 -0.87 -7.09 -3.73
C VAL A 109 -1.33 -6.91 -2.30
N GLU A 110 -1.45 -5.67 -1.81
CA GLU A 110 -1.97 -5.38 -0.47
C GLU A 110 -2.77 -4.09 -0.41
N LEU A 111 -3.75 -4.08 0.48
CA LEU A 111 -4.54 -2.89 0.85
C LEU A 111 -4.28 -2.60 2.32
N GLY A 112 -3.93 -1.36 2.63
CA GLY A 112 -3.67 -0.87 3.98
C GLY A 112 -4.81 -0.01 4.46
N GLY A 113 -5.27 -0.23 5.68
CA GLY A 113 -6.30 0.60 6.29
C GLY A 113 -6.39 0.40 7.79
N TYR A 114 -7.31 1.11 8.40
CA TYR A 114 -7.63 0.98 9.81
C TYR A 114 -8.91 0.18 9.97
N SER A 115 -8.90 -0.83 10.84
CA SER A 115 -10.14 -1.34 11.39
C SER A 115 -10.74 -0.31 12.36
N SER A 116 -12.04 -0.42 12.60
CA SER A 116 -12.74 0.37 13.61
C SER A 116 -12.08 0.22 14.99
N THR A 117 -12.35 1.17 15.88
CA THR A 117 -11.85 1.11 17.26
C THR A 117 -12.35 -0.15 17.96
N ARG A 118 -11.64 -0.57 19.01
CA ARG A 118 -12.04 -1.70 19.86
C ARG A 118 -13.49 -1.55 20.34
N GLU A 119 -13.87 -0.36 20.77
CA GLU A 119 -15.19 -0.04 21.31
C GLU A 119 -16.28 -0.13 20.22
N GLU A 120 -15.98 0.35 19.02
CA GLU A 120 -16.89 0.22 17.87
C GLU A 120 -17.06 -1.24 17.45
N LEU A 121 -15.97 -2.01 17.39
CA LEU A 121 -16.02 -3.43 17.03
C LEU A 121 -16.77 -4.25 18.09
N ALA A 122 -16.55 -3.99 19.38
CA ALA A 122 -17.29 -4.62 20.47
C ALA A 122 -18.79 -4.25 20.43
N THR A 123 -19.11 -3.00 20.07
CA THR A 123 -20.49 -2.55 19.86
C THR A 123 -21.14 -3.29 18.69
N MET A 124 -20.46 -3.38 17.55
CA MET A 124 -20.97 -4.11 16.38
C MET A 124 -21.20 -5.59 16.69
N TYR A 125 -20.24 -6.24 17.36
CA TYR A 125 -20.34 -7.64 17.79
C TYR A 125 -21.55 -7.87 18.71
N THR A 126 -21.67 -7.07 19.77
CA THR A 126 -22.74 -7.22 20.76
C THR A 126 -24.10 -6.88 20.17
N ASN A 127 -24.19 -5.84 19.35
CA ASN A 127 -25.44 -5.47 18.68
C ASN A 127 -25.90 -6.58 17.73
N LEU A 128 -24.98 -7.18 16.97
CA LEU A 128 -25.28 -8.26 16.04
C LEU A 128 -25.82 -9.52 16.75
N ILE A 129 -25.27 -9.87 17.92
CA ILE A 129 -25.61 -11.12 18.63
C ILE A 129 -26.77 -10.92 19.61
N HIS A 130 -26.78 -9.79 20.32
CA HIS A 130 -27.67 -9.55 21.46
C HIS A 130 -28.64 -8.38 21.24
N GLY A 131 -28.51 -7.60 20.16
CA GLY A 131 -29.39 -6.47 19.87
C GLY A 131 -29.32 -5.32 20.89
N ARG A 132 -28.21 -5.21 21.62
CA ARG A 132 -27.98 -4.20 22.68
C ARG A 132 -26.54 -3.70 22.68
N ASP A 133 -26.32 -2.60 23.39
CA ASP A 133 -24.98 -2.07 23.64
C ASP A 133 -24.14 -3.00 24.55
N PRO A 134 -22.81 -2.96 24.40
CA PRO A 134 -21.90 -3.82 25.15
C PRO A 134 -21.85 -3.45 26.64
N THR A 135 -21.90 -4.47 27.49
CA THR A 135 -21.55 -4.39 28.92
C THR A 135 -20.04 -4.62 29.11
N ALA A 136 -19.54 -4.34 30.31
CA ALA A 136 -18.14 -4.64 30.65
C ALA A 136 -17.77 -6.12 30.46
N ALA A 137 -18.73 -7.04 30.68
CA ALA A 137 -18.53 -8.47 30.46
C ALA A 137 -18.42 -8.82 28.97
N ASP A 138 -19.27 -8.23 28.12
CA ASP A 138 -19.21 -8.46 26.66
C ASP A 138 -17.90 -7.92 26.07
N ILE A 139 -17.40 -6.80 26.60
CA ILE A 139 -16.11 -6.23 26.20
C ILE A 139 -14.95 -7.16 26.55
N GLN A 140 -14.96 -7.77 27.74
CA GLN A 140 -13.95 -8.75 28.15
C GLN A 140 -14.00 -10.03 27.31
N ASP A 141 -15.20 -10.49 26.99
CA ASP A 141 -15.40 -11.64 26.11
C ASP A 141 -14.90 -11.35 24.69
N PHE A 142 -15.24 -10.17 24.14
CA PHE A 142 -14.74 -9.69 22.86
C PHE A 142 -13.21 -9.61 22.83
N ASP A 143 -12.57 -9.04 23.85
CA ASP A 143 -11.11 -8.96 23.93
C ASP A 143 -10.47 -10.35 23.96
N SER A 144 -11.09 -11.29 24.68
CA SER A 144 -10.62 -12.67 24.76
C SER A 144 -10.70 -13.34 23.38
N LEU A 145 -11.80 -13.14 22.64
CA LEU A 145 -11.96 -13.64 21.28
C LEU A 145 -10.96 -13.01 20.30
N VAL A 146 -10.73 -11.70 20.37
CA VAL A 146 -9.73 -11.01 19.54
C VAL A 146 -8.32 -11.50 19.86
N GLY A 147 -7.97 -11.59 21.14
CA GLY A 147 -6.66 -12.08 21.59
C GLY A 147 -6.39 -13.54 21.21
N MET A 148 -7.43 -14.38 21.13
CA MET A 148 -7.33 -15.75 20.63
C MET A 148 -7.15 -15.84 19.12
N ALA A 149 -7.64 -14.85 18.35
CA ALA A 149 -7.51 -14.83 16.91
C ALA A 149 -6.17 -14.23 16.46
N ASP A 150 -5.97 -12.94 16.76
CA ASP A 150 -4.73 -12.19 16.51
C ASP A 150 -4.84 -10.81 17.20
N PRO A 151 -3.96 -10.45 18.15
CA PRO A 151 -3.96 -9.13 18.78
C PRO A 151 -3.78 -7.96 17.79
N GLU A 152 -3.20 -8.20 16.59
CA GLU A 152 -2.99 -7.18 15.55
C GLU A 152 -4.24 -6.91 14.69
N LEU A 153 -5.38 -7.55 14.97
CA LEU A 153 -6.64 -7.34 14.23
C LEU A 153 -7.23 -5.93 14.37
N ILE A 154 -6.90 -5.21 15.45
CA ILE A 154 -7.46 -3.90 15.76
C ILE A 154 -6.44 -2.80 15.45
N GLY A 155 -6.85 -1.84 14.63
CA GLY A 155 -6.04 -0.70 14.21
C GLY A 155 -5.45 -0.85 12.80
N PRO A 156 -4.25 -0.28 12.56
CA PRO A 156 -3.64 -0.27 11.23
C PRO A 156 -3.20 -1.66 10.79
N SER A 157 -3.70 -2.13 9.65
CA SER A 157 -3.28 -3.42 9.09
C SER A 157 -3.16 -3.39 7.56
N TRP A 158 -2.25 -4.23 7.06
CA TRP A 158 -2.15 -4.58 5.66
C TRP A 158 -2.90 -5.89 5.41
N ILE A 159 -3.85 -5.90 4.49
CA ILE A 159 -4.55 -7.12 4.06
C ILE A 159 -4.03 -7.58 2.69
N GLY A 160 -3.69 -8.86 2.61
CA GLY A 160 -3.26 -9.54 1.39
C GLY A 160 -4.14 -10.74 1.05
N GLY A 161 -3.72 -11.53 0.05
CA GLY A 161 -4.35 -12.80 -0.32
C GLY A 161 -5.87 -12.72 -0.56
N ASP A 162 -6.60 -13.73 -0.08
CA ASP A 162 -8.05 -13.85 -0.29
C ASP A 162 -8.85 -12.66 0.25
N ALA A 163 -8.40 -12.06 1.36
CA ALA A 163 -9.07 -10.90 1.94
C ALA A 163 -9.03 -9.71 0.98
N LYS A 164 -7.84 -9.42 0.43
CA LYS A 164 -7.65 -8.42 -0.61
C LYS A 164 -8.48 -8.75 -1.86
N ASP A 165 -8.48 -10.00 -2.31
CA ASP A 165 -9.22 -10.39 -3.52
C ASP A 165 -10.75 -10.22 -3.38
N ARG A 166 -11.31 -10.50 -2.19
CA ARG A 166 -12.73 -10.21 -1.91
C ARG A 166 -13.05 -8.72 -2.01
N VAL A 167 -12.18 -7.87 -1.47
CA VAL A 167 -12.34 -6.41 -1.54
C VAL A 167 -12.25 -5.94 -2.99
N LEU A 168 -11.23 -6.38 -3.74
CA LEU A 168 -11.06 -6.01 -5.15
C LEU A 168 -12.24 -6.49 -6.01
N LYS A 169 -12.78 -7.70 -5.76
CA LYS A 169 -13.97 -8.21 -6.45
C LYS A 169 -15.19 -7.31 -6.21
N LYS A 170 -15.42 -6.91 -4.96
CA LYS A 170 -16.51 -5.98 -4.59
C LYS A 170 -16.33 -4.61 -5.24
N ILE A 171 -15.11 -4.08 -5.27
CA ILE A 171 -14.81 -2.81 -5.95
C ILE A 171 -15.14 -2.94 -7.44
N LYS A 172 -14.61 -3.98 -8.11
CA LYS A 172 -14.85 -4.24 -9.54
C LYS A 172 -16.33 -4.37 -9.89
N SER A 173 -17.15 -4.98 -9.03
CA SER A 173 -18.58 -5.14 -9.30
C SER A 173 -19.35 -3.81 -9.24
N VAL A 174 -18.89 -2.85 -8.43
CA VAL A 174 -19.56 -1.55 -8.22
C VAL A 174 -19.03 -0.47 -9.19
N MET A 175 -17.81 -0.64 -9.70
CA MET A 175 -17.17 0.33 -10.60
C MET A 175 -17.99 0.73 -11.83
N PRO A 176 -18.66 -0.17 -12.57
CA PRO A 176 -19.47 0.22 -13.73
C PRO A 176 -20.57 1.23 -13.38
N THR A 177 -21.30 0.99 -12.29
CA THR A 177 -22.36 1.88 -11.81
C THR A 177 -21.80 3.25 -11.43
N LEU A 178 -20.66 3.28 -10.72
CA LEU A 178 -20.00 4.54 -10.34
C LEU A 178 -19.51 5.33 -11.57
N ARG A 179 -19.06 4.64 -12.63
CA ARG A 179 -18.67 5.29 -13.92
C ARG A 179 -19.86 5.99 -14.53
N THR A 180 -21.01 5.31 -14.60
CA THR A 180 -22.25 5.88 -15.12
C THR A 180 -22.69 7.11 -14.32
N ILE A 181 -22.67 7.03 -12.98
CA ILE A 181 -23.05 8.16 -12.13
C ILE A 181 -22.14 9.37 -12.37
N LYS A 182 -20.81 9.16 -12.44
CA LYS A 182 -19.87 10.26 -12.72
C LYS A 182 -20.08 10.88 -14.09
N GLN A 183 -20.36 10.08 -15.12
CA GLN A 183 -20.64 10.60 -16.46
C GLN A 183 -21.88 11.50 -16.45
N LEU A 184 -22.98 11.03 -15.84
CA LEU A 184 -24.22 11.80 -15.73
C LEU A 184 -24.03 13.11 -14.95
N GLN A 185 -23.15 13.13 -13.94
CA GLN A 185 -22.81 14.34 -13.19
C GLN A 185 -22.01 15.35 -14.03
N ALA A 186 -21.05 14.88 -14.84
CA ALA A 186 -20.28 15.73 -15.74
C ALA A 186 -21.19 16.35 -16.83
N ASP A 187 -22.03 15.52 -17.46
CA ASP A 187 -22.97 15.96 -18.50
C ASP A 187 -24.00 16.98 -17.97
N ALA A 188 -24.33 16.93 -16.68
CA ALA A 188 -25.23 17.89 -16.03
C ALA A 188 -24.53 19.20 -15.63
N GLN A 189 -23.21 19.18 -15.41
CA GLN A 189 -22.40 20.37 -15.13
C GLN A 189 -22.07 21.15 -16.40
N ASP A 190 -21.80 20.47 -17.51
CA ASP A 190 -21.51 21.11 -18.81
C ASP A 190 -22.75 21.76 -19.46
N LYS A 191 -23.95 21.47 -18.95
CA LYS A 191 -25.23 22.05 -19.41
C LYS A 191 -25.68 23.28 -18.62
N ARG A 192 -24.89 23.77 -17.66
CA ARG A 192 -25.15 24.98 -16.86
C ARG A 192 -24.19 26.09 -17.24
#